data_AF-A0A1D6PBP7-F1
#
_entry.id   AF-A0A1D6PBP7-F1
#
_cell.length_a   1.000
_cell.length_b   1.000
_cell.length_c   1.000
_cell.angle_alpha   90.00
_cell.angle_beta   90.00
_cell.angle_gamma   90.00
#
_symmetry.space_group_name_H-M   'P 1'
#
loop_
_entity.id
_entity.type
_entity.pdbx_description
1 polymer ?
#
loop_
_entity_poly.entity_id
_entity_poly.type
_entity_poly.pdbx_seq_one_letter_code
_entity_poly.pdbx_strand_id
1 'polypeptide(L)'
;MCSDVYCECSENCDDKLIEFLKKTYYVDAGHDNQEGMVRLNSRMSQIEGIGAANRIFYLAVPQEALLDVALPLADGAQTKQGWNRIIIEKPFGFTGLSSLRVTQSMLSRFEEKQIYRIDHLLGKDLIENLTVLRFSNLVFEPLWSRTYIRNVQVIFSEETSNEIQGR
;
A
#
# COMPACT_ATOMS: atom_id res chain seq x y z
N MET A 1 -32.05 -0.16 0.60
CA MET A 1 -31.90 -0.17 2.07
C MET A 1 -30.42 -0.28 2.34
N CYS A 2 -29.80 0.84 2.73
CA CYS A 2 -28.42 0.86 3.19
C CYS A 2 -28.46 0.44 4.66
N SER A 3 -27.93 -0.74 4.99
CA SER A 3 -27.85 -1.24 6.35
C SER A 3 -26.39 -1.44 6.73
N ASP A 4 -25.65 -0.33 6.85
CA ASP A 4 -24.33 -0.33 7.47
C ASP A 4 -24.21 0.90 8.37
N VAL A 5 -23.94 0.63 9.64
CA VAL A 5 -24.03 1.52 10.82
C VAL A 5 -22.93 2.61 10.87
N TYR A 6 -22.14 2.76 9.80
CA TYR A 6 -21.03 3.73 9.73
C TYR A 6 -21.13 4.75 8.59
N CYS A 7 -22.18 4.72 7.77
CA CYS A 7 -22.44 5.79 6.82
C CYS A 7 -23.34 6.83 7.49
N GLU A 8 -22.74 7.85 8.11
CA GLU A 8 -23.43 9.13 8.26
C GLU A 8 -23.70 9.64 6.84
N CYS A 9 -24.88 9.31 6.30
CA CYS A 9 -25.33 9.76 4.98
C CYS A 9 -25.42 11.29 4.99
N SER A 10 -24.30 11.95 4.68
CA SER A 10 -24.32 13.35 4.26
C SER A 10 -25.24 13.44 3.05
N GLU A 11 -26.12 14.45 3.02
CA GLU A 11 -26.87 14.79 1.80
C GLU A 11 -25.94 14.74 0.58
N ASN A 12 -26.38 14.08 -0.49
CA ASN A 12 -25.66 13.89 -1.77
C ASN A 12 -24.64 12.72 -1.89
N CYS A 13 -24.84 11.60 -1.18
CA CYS A 13 -24.00 10.40 -1.34
C CYS A 13 -24.02 9.82 -2.77
N ASP A 14 -25.22 9.69 -3.37
CA ASP A 14 -25.38 9.06 -4.68
C ASP A 14 -24.72 9.86 -5.81
N ASP A 15 -24.85 11.19 -5.78
CA ASP A 15 -24.22 12.08 -6.75
C ASP A 15 -22.68 11.99 -6.68
N LYS A 16 -22.12 11.97 -5.45
CA LYS A 16 -20.68 11.80 -5.24
C LYS A 16 -20.20 10.44 -5.72
N LEU A 17 -20.98 9.38 -5.50
CA LEU A 17 -20.68 8.04 -6.00
C LEU A 17 -20.63 8.02 -7.53
N ILE A 18 -21.61 8.62 -8.19
CA ILE A 18 -21.64 8.73 -9.66
C ILE A 18 -20.44 9.51 -10.18
N GLU A 19 -20.07 10.62 -9.53
CA GLU A 19 -18.87 11.39 -9.90
C GLU A 19 -17.57 10.60 -9.73
N PHE A 20 -17.47 9.81 -8.66
CA PHE A 20 -16.34 8.92 -8.41
C PHE A 20 -16.22 7.84 -9.48
N LEU A 21 -17.32 7.13 -9.78
CA LEU A 21 -17.32 6.04 -10.77
C LEU A 21 -16.95 6.53 -12.18
N LYS A 22 -17.31 7.76 -12.55
CA LYS A 22 -16.88 8.38 -13.82
C LYS A 22 -15.36 8.52 -13.96
N LYS A 23 -14.62 8.53 -12.85
CA LYS A 23 -13.16 8.61 -12.79
C LYS A 23 -12.49 7.23 -12.71
N THR A 24 -13.28 6.15 -12.65
CA THR A 24 -12.76 4.77 -12.61
C THR A 24 -12.73 4.18 -14.01
N TYR A 25 -11.63 3.49 -14.32
CA TYR A 25 -11.43 2.84 -15.61
C TYR A 25 -10.88 1.43 -15.39
N TYR A 26 -11.28 0.51 -16.27
CA TYR A 26 -10.76 -0.84 -16.31
C TYR A 26 -9.96 -1.05 -17.60
N VAL A 27 -8.82 -1.71 -17.48
CA VAL A 27 -7.97 -2.11 -18.61
C VAL A 27 -7.69 -3.59 -18.46
N ASP A 28 -8.11 -4.38 -19.44
CA ASP A 28 -7.68 -5.77 -19.55
C ASP A 28 -6.23 -5.80 -20.05
N ALA A 29 -5.31 -6.19 -19.18
CA ALA A 29 -3.90 -6.25 -19.45
C ALA A 29 -3.49 -7.55 -20.19
N GLY A 30 -4.42 -8.50 -20.40
CA GLY A 30 -4.13 -9.78 -21.04
C GLY A 30 -3.23 -10.70 -20.21
N HIS A 31 -2.66 -11.72 -20.85
CA HIS A 31 -1.81 -12.74 -20.19
C HIS A 31 -0.32 -12.35 -20.15
N ASP A 32 0.11 -11.42 -21.01
CA ASP A 32 1.48 -10.91 -21.04
C ASP A 32 1.55 -9.57 -20.30
N ASN A 33 2.23 -9.58 -19.15
CA ASN A 33 2.40 -8.39 -18.33
C ASN A 33 3.14 -7.27 -19.05
N GLN A 34 4.08 -7.57 -19.96
CA GLN A 34 4.85 -6.53 -20.64
C GLN A 34 3.96 -5.73 -21.60
N GLU A 35 3.19 -6.43 -22.43
CA GLU A 35 2.22 -5.78 -23.33
C GLU A 35 1.10 -5.09 -22.54
N GLY A 36 0.65 -5.73 -21.45
CA GLY A 36 -0.34 -5.18 -20.53
C GLY A 36 0.07 -3.84 -19.93
N MET A 37 1.33 -3.71 -19.49
CA MET A 37 1.85 -2.45 -18.93
C MET A 37 1.96 -1.34 -19.98
N VAL A 38 2.26 -1.68 -21.24
CA VAL A 38 2.23 -0.71 -22.35
C VAL A 38 0.81 -0.20 -22.60
N ARG A 39 -0.19 -1.09 -22.64
CA ARG A 39 -1.61 -0.70 -22.76
C ARG A 39 -2.05 0.20 -21.60
N LEU A 40 -1.67 -0.17 -20.38
CA LEU A 40 -1.96 0.61 -19.17
C LEU A 40 -1.33 2.01 -19.27
N ASN A 41 -0.07 2.11 -19.69
CA ASN A 41 0.62 3.37 -19.88
C ASN A 41 -0.06 4.26 -20.92
N SER A 42 -0.46 3.70 -22.06
CA SER A 42 -1.19 4.44 -23.09
C SER A 42 -2.52 4.97 -22.56
N ARG A 43 -3.26 4.17 -21.79
CA ARG A 43 -4.53 4.60 -21.19
C ARG A 43 -4.33 5.71 -20.15
N MET A 44 -3.35 5.57 -19.26
CA MET A 44 -3.04 6.61 -18.26
C MET A 44 -2.61 7.92 -18.94
N SER A 45 -1.75 7.85 -19.95
CA SER A 45 -1.27 9.03 -20.68
C SER A 45 -2.41 9.80 -21.39
N GLN A 46 -3.44 9.10 -21.87
CA GLN A 46 -4.64 9.74 -22.44
C GLN A 46 -5.44 10.51 -21.39
N ILE A 47 -5.47 10.02 -20.14
CA ILE A 47 -6.20 10.65 -19.02
C ILE A 47 -5.40 11.84 -18.48
N GLU A 48 -4.08 11.70 -18.39
CA GLU A 48 -3.17 12.72 -17.86
C GLU A 48 -3.02 13.94 -18.77
N GLY A 49 -3.11 13.75 -20.10
CA GLY A 49 -3.00 14.83 -21.08
C GLY A 49 -1.57 15.35 -21.21
N ILE A 50 -1.40 16.68 -21.23
CA ILE A 50 -0.11 17.36 -21.50
C ILE A 50 0.63 17.74 -20.20
N GLY A 51 0.04 17.47 -19.03
CA GLY A 51 0.59 17.86 -17.73
C GLY A 51 1.53 16.83 -17.10
N ALA A 52 2.35 17.28 -16.14
CA ALA A 52 3.07 16.37 -15.26
C ALA A 52 2.06 15.60 -14.40
N ALA A 53 2.17 14.28 -14.39
CA ALA A 53 1.25 13.38 -13.72
C ALA A 53 1.99 12.46 -12.76
N ASN A 54 1.42 12.30 -11.58
CA ASN A 54 1.96 11.42 -10.56
C ASN A 54 1.21 10.09 -10.58
N ARG A 55 1.94 8.98 -10.50
CA ARG A 55 1.36 7.64 -10.58
C ARG A 55 1.58 6.88 -9.28
N ILE A 56 0.50 6.32 -8.75
CA ILE A 56 0.51 5.36 -7.64
C ILE A 56 0.05 4.01 -8.19
N PHE A 57 0.85 2.99 -7.98
CA PHE A 57 0.55 1.61 -8.36
C PHE A 57 0.30 0.79 -7.11
N TYR A 58 -0.94 0.33 -6.92
CA TYR A 58 -1.29 -0.58 -5.83
C TYR A 58 -1.29 -2.01 -6.35
N LEU A 59 -0.36 -2.83 -5.87
CA LEU A 59 -0.21 -4.22 -6.32
C LEU A 59 -1.01 -5.14 -5.40
N ALA A 60 -2.30 -5.26 -5.70
CA ALA A 60 -3.20 -6.24 -5.10
C ALA A 60 -3.09 -7.60 -5.84
N VAL A 61 -1.89 -8.17 -5.86
CA VAL A 61 -1.60 -9.46 -6.52
C VAL A 61 -1.01 -10.46 -5.52
N PRO A 62 -1.15 -11.77 -5.76
CA PRO A 62 -0.45 -12.79 -4.98
C PRO A 62 1.06 -12.56 -4.98
N GLN A 63 1.73 -12.99 -3.90
CA GLN A 63 3.17 -12.74 -3.74
C GLN A 63 4.00 -13.35 -4.87
N GLU A 64 3.59 -14.51 -5.37
CA GLU A 64 4.27 -15.23 -6.45
C GLU A 64 4.31 -14.40 -7.73
N ALA A 65 3.26 -13.62 -7.99
CA ALA A 65 3.14 -12.75 -9.16
C ALA A 65 3.72 -11.34 -8.93
N LEU A 66 4.18 -11.01 -7.72
CA LEU A 66 4.60 -9.66 -7.37
C LEU A 66 5.71 -9.13 -8.28
N LEU A 67 6.79 -9.91 -8.45
CA LEU A 67 7.92 -9.50 -9.28
C LEU A 67 7.58 -9.54 -10.77
N ASP A 68 6.76 -10.51 -11.18
CA ASP A 68 6.31 -10.67 -12.57
C ASP A 68 5.44 -9.48 -13.04
N VAL A 69 4.80 -8.79 -12.10
CA VAL A 69 4.03 -7.57 -12.37
C VAL A 69 4.88 -6.32 -12.15
N ALA A 70 5.65 -6.25 -11.06
CA ALA A 70 6.40 -5.06 -10.69
C ALA A 70 7.54 -4.72 -11.67
N LEU A 71 8.25 -5.72 -12.19
CA LEU A 71 9.38 -5.48 -13.10
C LEU A 71 8.90 -4.93 -14.46
N PRO A 72 7.91 -5.53 -15.15
CA PRO A 72 7.37 -4.93 -16.38
C PRO A 72 6.69 -3.59 -16.13
N LEU A 73 6.09 -3.37 -14.97
CA LEU A 73 5.48 -2.10 -14.60
C LEU A 73 6.53 -0.98 -14.53
N ALA A 74 7.69 -1.27 -13.93
CA ALA A 74 8.79 -0.32 -13.85
C ALA A 74 9.23 0.15 -15.24
N ASP A 75 9.32 -0.78 -16.19
CA ASP A 75 9.81 -0.52 -17.54
C ASP A 75 8.75 0.11 -18.46
N GLY A 76 7.50 -0.31 -18.33
CA GLY A 76 6.44 0.00 -19.28
C GLY A 76 5.47 1.11 -18.86
N ALA A 77 5.25 1.28 -17.54
CA ALA A 77 4.12 2.07 -17.03
C ALA A 77 4.51 3.23 -16.11
N GLN A 78 5.78 3.43 -15.78
CA GLN A 78 6.20 4.61 -15.02
C GLN A 78 6.06 5.91 -15.82
N THR A 79 5.61 6.97 -15.15
CA THR A 79 5.65 8.33 -15.72
C THR A 79 7.08 8.86 -15.76
N LYS A 80 7.42 9.59 -16.82
CA LYS A 80 8.67 10.35 -16.93
C LYS A 80 8.52 11.79 -16.45
N GLN A 81 7.29 12.25 -16.24
CA GLN A 81 6.95 13.62 -15.87
C GLN A 81 6.13 13.60 -14.59
N GLY A 82 6.79 13.58 -13.44
CA GLY A 82 6.17 13.45 -12.12
C GLY A 82 6.89 12.39 -11.27
N TRP A 83 6.25 11.97 -10.17
CA TRP A 83 6.75 10.88 -9.34
C TRP A 83 5.96 9.59 -9.55
N ASN A 84 6.63 8.47 -9.31
CA ASN A 84 6.03 7.13 -9.30
C ASN A 84 6.14 6.56 -7.88
N ARG A 85 5.07 5.94 -7.39
CA ARG A 85 5.07 5.18 -6.13
C ARG A 85 4.42 3.82 -6.36
N ILE A 86 5.02 2.80 -5.78
CA ILE A 86 4.54 1.43 -5.82
C ILE A 86 4.20 0.97 -4.40
N ILE A 87 2.98 0.49 -4.21
CA ILE A 87 2.45 0.00 -2.96
C ILE A 87 2.39 -1.53 -3.06
N ILE A 88 3.04 -2.22 -2.12
CA ILE A 88 3.08 -3.68 -2.05
C ILE A 88 2.57 -4.16 -0.69
N GLU A 89 1.87 -5.29 -0.68
CA GLU A 89 1.35 -5.91 0.55
C GLU A 89 2.26 -7.02 1.08
N LYS A 90 2.07 -7.34 2.36
CA LYS A 90 2.67 -8.52 2.97
C LYS A 90 2.05 -9.80 2.36
N PRO A 91 2.78 -10.93 2.34
CA PRO A 91 4.14 -11.14 2.85
C PRO A 91 5.25 -10.63 1.92
N PHE A 92 6.29 -10.01 2.49
CA PHE A 92 7.48 -9.53 1.76
C PHE A 92 8.58 -10.60 1.60
N GLY A 93 8.21 -11.88 1.63
CA GLY A 93 9.12 -13.01 1.80
C GLY A 93 8.79 -13.83 3.05
N PHE A 94 8.99 -15.14 2.97
CA PHE A 94 8.75 -16.08 4.09
C PHE A 94 10.01 -16.30 4.96
N THR A 95 11.18 -15.94 4.44
CA THR A 95 12.48 -16.03 5.10
C THR A 95 13.28 -14.75 4.85
N GLY A 96 14.27 -14.48 5.71
CA GLY A 96 15.18 -13.34 5.51
C GLY A 96 15.87 -13.35 4.14
N LEU A 97 16.26 -14.53 3.65
CA LEU A 97 16.85 -14.68 2.31
C LEU A 97 15.83 -14.37 1.20
N SER A 98 14.60 -14.86 1.30
CA SER A 98 13.56 -14.57 0.29
C SER A 98 13.18 -13.09 0.27
N SER A 99 13.10 -12.44 1.44
CA SER A 99 12.77 -11.03 1.54
C SER A 99 13.89 -10.13 1.02
N LEU A 100 15.15 -10.51 1.27
CA LEU A 100 16.30 -9.86 0.66
C LEU A 100 16.25 -9.95 -0.87
N ARG A 101 15.92 -11.12 -1.43
CA ARG A 101 15.79 -11.30 -2.89
C ARG A 101 14.70 -10.41 -3.48
N VAL A 102 13.50 -10.40 -2.87
CA VAL A 102 12.40 -9.53 -3.31
C VAL A 102 12.83 -8.07 -3.27
N THR A 103 13.49 -7.64 -2.19
CA THR A 103 13.97 -6.27 -2.02
C THR A 103 15.03 -5.91 -3.07
N GLN A 104 16.00 -6.79 -3.33
CA GLN A 104 17.03 -6.57 -4.36
C GLN A 104 16.44 -6.49 -5.76
N SER A 105 15.47 -7.37 -6.08
CA SER A 105 14.76 -7.32 -7.36
C SER A 105 13.99 -6.02 -7.54
N MET A 106 13.27 -5.56 -6.52
CA MET A 106 12.56 -4.28 -6.56
C MET A 106 13.54 -3.11 -6.71
N LEU A 107 14.61 -3.07 -5.91
CA LEU A 107 15.62 -2.01 -5.94
C LEU A 107 16.43 -1.98 -7.25
N SER A 108 16.39 -3.03 -8.06
CA SER A 108 17.01 -3.04 -9.38
C SER A 108 16.29 -2.14 -10.39
N ARG A 109 15.01 -1.83 -10.16
CA ARG A 109 14.16 -1.04 -11.08
C ARG A 109 13.45 0.15 -10.42
N PHE A 110 13.34 0.14 -9.09
CA PHE A 110 12.73 1.22 -8.32
C PHE A 110 13.73 1.79 -7.32
N GLU A 111 13.61 3.09 -7.05
CA GLU A 111 14.30 3.70 -5.92
C GLU A 111 13.53 3.43 -4.63
N GLU A 112 14.22 3.30 -3.49
CA GLU A 112 13.57 3.00 -2.20
C GLU A 112 12.47 4.01 -1.83
N LYS A 113 12.64 5.29 -2.18
CA LYS A 113 11.63 6.35 -1.95
C LYS A 113 10.32 6.15 -2.71
N GLN A 114 10.32 5.28 -3.73
CA GLN A 114 9.16 4.94 -4.53
C GLN A 114 8.41 3.73 -3.94
N ILE A 115 9.04 2.92 -3.09
CA ILE A 115 8.50 1.65 -2.60
C ILE A 115 7.80 1.87 -1.26
N TYR A 116 6.50 1.58 -1.21
CA TYR A 116 5.66 1.66 -0.02
C TYR A 116 5.21 0.25 0.35
N ARG A 117 5.69 -0.23 1.49
CA ARG A 117 5.38 -1.57 2.01
C ARG A 117 4.25 -1.42 3.04
N ILE A 118 3.10 -1.99 2.77
CA ILE A 118 1.94 -1.85 3.65
C ILE A 118 2.06 -2.84 4.81
N ASP A 119 2.13 -2.26 6.01
CA ASP A 119 1.78 -2.93 7.25
C ASP A 119 0.60 -2.17 7.86
N HIS A 120 -0.59 -2.76 7.78
CA HIS A 120 -1.82 -2.10 8.23
C HIS A 120 -1.85 -1.84 9.74
N LEU A 121 -0.97 -2.48 10.54
CA LEU A 121 -0.86 -2.18 11.96
C LEU A 121 -0.24 -0.80 12.20
N LEU A 122 0.66 -0.35 11.31
CA LEU A 122 1.30 0.96 11.42
C LEU A 122 0.33 2.12 11.19
N GLY A 123 -0.77 1.87 10.49
CA GLY A 123 -1.83 2.86 10.23
C GLY A 123 -2.91 2.94 11.31
N LYS A 124 -2.78 2.18 12.41
CA LYS A 124 -3.73 2.25 13.52
C LYS A 124 -3.39 3.42 14.45
N ASP A 125 -4.39 4.18 14.87
CA ASP A 125 -4.27 5.37 15.74
C ASP A 125 -3.37 5.14 16.96
N LEU A 126 -3.43 3.95 17.57
CA LEU A 126 -2.62 3.61 18.74
C LEU A 126 -1.11 3.61 18.44
N ILE A 127 -0.70 3.15 17.26
CA ILE A 127 0.72 3.08 16.87
C ILE A 127 1.23 4.47 16.50
N GLU A 128 0.43 5.29 15.82
CA GLU A 128 0.78 6.68 15.52
C GLU A 128 0.93 7.50 16.82
N ASN A 129 0.00 7.33 17.77
CA ASN A 129 0.03 8.01 19.06
C ASN A 129 1.20 7.59 19.95
N LEU A 130 1.76 6.39 19.79
CA LEU A 130 2.92 5.95 20.58
C LEU A 130 4.13 6.86 20.36
N THR A 131 4.35 7.31 19.12
CA THR A 131 5.46 8.22 18.79
C THR A 131 5.26 9.58 19.45
N VAL A 132 4.03 10.10 19.40
CA VAL A 132 3.66 11.37 20.06
C VAL A 132 3.83 11.25 21.57
N LEU A 133 3.33 10.18 22.18
CA LEU A 133 3.44 9.92 23.62
C LEU A 133 4.90 9.89 24.09
N ARG A 134 5.77 9.23 23.33
CA ARG A 134 7.18 9.05 23.70
C ARG A 134 8.02 10.33 23.54
N PHE A 135 7.80 11.11 22.49
CA PHE A 135 8.71 12.22 22.14
C PHE A 135 8.13 13.62 22.35
N SER A 136 6.81 13.75 22.48
CA SER A 136 6.16 15.07 22.65
C SER A 136 5.81 15.39 24.10
N ASN A 137 6.17 14.51 25.05
CA ASN A 137 5.87 14.67 26.47
C ASN A 137 7.16 14.73 27.29
N LEU A 138 7.47 15.91 27.84
CA LEU A 138 8.63 16.16 28.70
C LEU A 138 8.68 15.26 29.95
N VAL A 139 7.54 14.72 30.37
CA VAL A 139 7.45 13.79 31.51
C VAL A 139 7.82 12.36 31.09
N PHE A 140 7.41 11.91 29.90
CA PHE A 140 7.60 10.52 29.48
C PHE A 140 8.94 10.28 28.79
N GLU A 141 9.49 11.28 28.09
CA GLU A 141 10.79 11.19 27.43
C GLU A 141 11.92 10.72 28.37
N PRO A 142 12.15 11.30 29.58
CA PRO A 142 13.23 10.87 30.48
C PRO A 142 12.96 9.50 31.14
N LEU A 143 11.70 9.10 31.27
CA LEU A 143 11.30 7.81 31.84
C LEU A 143 11.45 6.66 30.85
N TRP A 144 11.57 6.95 29.54
CA TRP A 144 11.72 5.96 28.49
C TRP A 144 13.15 5.39 28.40
N SER A 145 13.65 4.80 29.50
CA SER A 145 14.99 4.22 29.58
C SER A 145 15.06 2.97 30.45
N ARG A 146 16.13 2.17 30.28
CA ARG A 146 16.40 0.96 31.08
C ARG A 146 16.50 1.21 32.58
N THR A 147 16.71 2.46 33.00
CA THR A 147 16.80 2.86 34.40
C THR A 147 15.43 2.79 35.08
N TYR A 148 14.36 3.10 34.35
CA TYR A 148 13.01 3.21 34.89
C TYR A 148 12.06 2.12 34.37
N ILE A 149 12.30 1.56 33.19
CA ILE A 149 11.48 0.50 32.59
C ILE A 149 11.98 -0.87 33.01
N ARG A 150 11.11 -1.66 33.66
CA ARG A 150 11.39 -3.05 34.05
C ARG A 150 11.23 -4.03 32.89
N ASN A 151 10.19 -3.90 32.07
CA ASN A 151 9.93 -4.72 30.88
C ASN A 151 9.04 -3.98 29.88
N VAL A 152 9.06 -4.43 28.62
CA VAL A 152 8.15 -4.01 27.55
C VAL A 152 7.42 -5.26 27.08
N GLN A 153 6.09 -5.22 27.09
CA GLN A 153 5.23 -6.32 26.64
C GLN A 153 4.49 -5.88 25.38
N VAL A 154 4.58 -6.70 24.33
CA VAL A 154 3.81 -6.53 23.10
C VAL A 154 2.88 -7.73 23.01
N ILE A 155 1.60 -7.50 23.25
CA ILE A 155 0.58 -8.55 23.25
C ILE A 155 -0.28 -8.35 22.01
N PHE A 156 -0.40 -9.41 21.22
CA PHE A 156 -1.30 -9.47 20.10
C PHE A 156 -2.27 -10.63 20.34
N SER A 157 -3.53 -10.29 20.61
CA SER A 157 -4.61 -11.25 20.79
C SER A 157 -5.64 -11.01 19.69
N GLU A 158 -5.84 -12.02 18.84
CA GLU A 158 -6.95 -12.02 17.89
C GLU A 158 -8.10 -12.84 18.49
N GLU A 159 -9.28 -12.23 18.54
CA GLU A 159 -10.54 -12.94 18.82
C GLU A 159 -11.16 -13.43 17.51
N THR A 160 -10.47 -14.29 16.78
CA THR A 160 -11.02 -14.92 15.58
C THR A 160 -11.24 -16.40 15.84
N SER A 161 -12.52 -16.78 15.89
CA SER A 161 -12.93 -18.18 15.79
C SER A 161 -12.49 -18.69 14.42
N ASN A 162 -11.68 -19.76 14.40
CA ASN A 162 -11.22 -20.38 13.16
C ASN A 162 -12.39 -20.98 12.36
N GLU A 163 -13.00 -20.19 11.49
CA GLU A 163 -13.60 -20.70 10.26
C GLU A 163 -12.73 -20.24 9.06
N ILE A 164 -12.00 -21.23 8.53
CA ILE A 164 -11.54 -21.36 7.15
C ILE A 164 -10.45 -20.37 6.70
N GLN A 165 -9.20 -20.65 7.07
CA GLN A 165 -8.06 -20.35 6.20
C GLN A 165 -7.78 -21.58 5.33
N GLY A 166 -8.52 -21.68 4.22
CA GLY A 166 -8.37 -22.72 3.23
C GLY A 166 -8.42 -22.13 1.83
N ARG A 167 -7.27 -21.67 1.34
CA ARG A 167 -6.78 -21.85 -0.05
C ARG A 167 -5.40 -21.23 -0.20
#